data_AF-A0A820EPH1-F1
#
_entry.id   AF-A0A820EPH1-F1
#
_cell.length_a   1.000
_cell.length_b   1.000
_cell.length_c   1.000
_cell.angle_alpha   90.00
_cell.angle_beta   90.00
_cell.angle_gamma   90.00
#
_symmetry.space_group_name_H-M   'P 1'
#
loop_
_entity.id
_entity.type
_entity.pdbx_description
1 polymer ?
#
loop_
_entity_poly.entity_id
_entity_poly.type
_entity_poly.pdbx_seq_one_letter_code
_entity_poly.pdbx_strand_id
1 'polypeptide(L)'
;MECRLVANLDLSEHQGAPPVIEEKTIGTGGFFFVHPASWGTQERLVVKSLRDPAAHPEHVYMEAHFHRAVTRLGINHIAPLRGIYTSIEEDTDSDTYKVATVSKK
;
A
#
# COMPACT_ATOMS: atom_id res chain seq x y z
N MET A 1 -3.05 -14.97 -2.25
CA MET A 1 -2.84 -15.09 -3.71
C MET A 1 -3.51 -13.94 -4.48
N GLU A 2 -4.77 -13.62 -4.18
CA GLU A 2 -5.52 -12.52 -4.85
C GLU A 2 -4.81 -11.15 -4.80
N CYS A 3 -4.43 -10.65 -3.61
CA CYS A 3 -3.85 -9.31 -3.48
C CYS A 3 -2.48 -9.13 -4.14
N ARG A 4 -1.70 -10.21 -4.28
CA ARG A 4 -0.41 -10.16 -5.00
C ARG A 4 -0.63 -9.99 -6.50
N LEU A 5 -1.62 -10.68 -7.06
CA LEU A 5 -2.00 -10.50 -8.46
C LEU A 5 -2.53 -9.08 -8.70
N VAL A 6 -3.38 -8.58 -7.81
CA VAL A 6 -3.90 -7.21 -7.88
C VAL A 6 -2.79 -6.17 -7.83
N ALA A 7 -1.80 -6.35 -6.94
CA ALA A 7 -0.67 -5.42 -6.88
C ALA A 7 0.12 -5.34 -8.20
N ASN A 8 0.30 -6.49 -8.87
CA ASN A 8 0.96 -6.52 -10.18
C ASN A 8 0.11 -5.85 -11.28
N LEU A 9 -1.22 -6.01 -11.23
CA LEU A 9 -2.13 -5.35 -12.16
C LEU A 9 -2.10 -3.83 -11.97
N ASP A 10 -2.23 -3.36 -10.73
CA ASP A 10 -2.19 -1.93 -10.39
C ASP A 10 -0.84 -1.32 -10.82
N LEU A 11 0.28 -2.01 -10.58
CA LEU A 11 1.60 -1.58 -11.05
C LEU A 11 1.67 -1.49 -12.59
N SER A 12 1.06 -2.44 -13.30
CA SER A 12 0.98 -2.42 -14.76
C SER A 12 0.13 -1.26 -15.28
N GLU A 13 -0.97 -0.90 -14.60
CA GLU A 13 -1.79 0.28 -14.94
C GLU A 13 -0.99 1.58 -14.82
N HIS A 14 0.00 1.60 -13.93
CA HIS A 14 0.95 2.69 -13.75
C HIS A 14 2.26 2.52 -14.55
N GLN A 15 2.23 1.77 -15.65
CA GLN A 15 3.37 1.57 -16.56
C GLN A 15 4.61 0.97 -15.88
N GLY A 16 4.43 0.20 -14.81
CA GLY A 16 5.53 -0.37 -14.03
C GLY A 16 6.20 0.61 -13.08
N ALA A 17 5.76 1.88 -13.02
CA ALA A 17 6.34 2.87 -12.13
C ALA A 17 5.78 2.68 -10.70
N PRO A 18 6.61 2.60 -9.65
CA PRO A 18 6.15 2.55 -8.27
C PRO A 18 5.62 3.93 -7.81
N PRO A 19 4.82 3.99 -6.72
CA PRO A 19 4.42 5.24 -6.12
C PRO A 19 5.62 6.00 -5.55
N VAL A 20 5.58 7.34 -5.64
CA VAL A 20 6.56 8.22 -4.98
C VAL A 20 6.09 8.44 -3.55
N ILE A 21 6.88 7.95 -2.59
CA ILE A 21 6.55 8.01 -1.15
C ILE A 21 7.40 9.11 -0.49
N GLU A 22 6.76 10.04 0.22
CA GLU A 22 7.47 11.06 0.98
C GLU A 22 8.07 10.47 2.27
N GLU A 23 9.27 10.90 2.64
CA GLU A 23 9.95 10.43 3.87
C GLU A 23 9.18 10.76 5.15
N LYS A 24 8.36 11.82 5.10
CA LYS A 24 7.59 12.29 6.25
C LYS A 24 6.56 11.25 6.68
N THR A 25 6.66 10.78 7.92
CA THR A 25 5.58 9.99 8.55
C THR A 25 4.47 10.92 9.04
N ILE A 26 3.22 10.66 8.64
CA ILE A 26 2.03 11.44 9.05
C ILE A 26 1.10 10.68 10.00
N GLY A 27 1.34 9.39 10.19
CA GLY A 27 0.56 8.55 11.09
C GLY A 27 1.30 7.27 11.45
N THR A 28 0.99 6.73 12.62
CA THR A 28 1.56 5.45 13.05
C THR A 28 0.49 4.60 13.74
N GLY A 29 0.64 3.29 13.64
CA GLY A 29 -0.11 2.32 14.45
C GLY A 29 0.83 1.28 15.05
N GLY A 30 0.28 0.29 15.74
CA GLY A 30 1.06 -0.79 16.36
C GLY A 30 1.95 -1.55 15.37
N PHE A 31 1.48 -1.72 14.13
CA PHE A 31 2.15 -2.54 13.12
C PHE A 31 2.55 -1.77 11.86
N PHE A 32 2.26 -0.48 11.77
CA PHE A 32 2.34 0.26 10.50
C PHE A 32 2.82 1.70 10.65
N PHE A 33 3.40 2.21 9.58
CA PHE A 33 3.64 3.62 9.31
C PHE A 33 2.73 4.12 8.20
N VAL A 34 2.42 5.42 8.20
CA VAL A 34 1.64 6.08 7.16
C VAL A 34 2.41 7.28 6.64
N HIS A 35 2.60 7.33 5.32
CA HIS A 35 3.37 8.34 4.61
C HIS A 35 2.51 9.00 3.52
N PRO A 36 2.67 10.29 3.23
CA PRO A 36 2.13 10.89 2.01
C PRO A 36 2.76 10.27 0.76
N ALA A 37 2.02 10.25 -0.33
CA ALA A 37 2.51 9.74 -1.60
C ALA A 37 1.77 10.32 -2.82
N SER A 38 2.32 10.05 -4.00
CA SER A 38 1.68 10.22 -5.31
C SER A 38 1.96 9.00 -6.20
N TRP A 39 1.10 8.75 -7.19
CA TRP A 39 1.27 7.64 -8.13
C TRP A 39 0.75 7.99 -9.51
N GLY A 40 1.66 8.17 -10.47
CA GLY A 40 1.30 8.67 -11.80
C GLY A 40 0.61 10.04 -11.71
N THR A 41 -0.62 10.13 -12.20
CA THR A 41 -1.45 11.34 -12.13
C THR A 41 -2.25 11.47 -10.82
N GLN A 42 -2.19 10.47 -9.94
CA GLN A 42 -2.89 10.50 -8.66
C GLN A 42 -2.07 11.25 -7.62
N GLU A 43 -2.62 12.35 -7.10
CA GLU A 43 -2.02 13.16 -6.04
C GLU A 43 -2.77 13.01 -4.71
N ARG A 44 -2.13 13.47 -3.62
CA ARG A 44 -2.68 13.49 -2.25
C ARG A 44 -3.08 12.10 -1.77
N LEU A 45 -2.21 11.14 -2.05
CA LEU A 45 -2.35 9.78 -1.59
C LEU A 45 -1.64 9.62 -0.25
N VAL A 46 -1.97 8.53 0.44
CA VAL A 46 -1.18 8.03 1.55
C VAL A 46 -0.79 6.60 1.26
N VAL A 47 0.38 6.20 1.71
CA VAL A 47 0.88 4.83 1.71
C VAL A 47 0.99 4.38 3.14
N LYS A 48 0.41 3.22 3.44
CA LYS A 48 0.56 2.54 4.72
C LYS A 48 1.51 1.37 4.56
N SER A 49 2.63 1.34 5.28
CA SER A 49 3.67 0.31 5.23
C SER A 49 3.79 -0.42 6.57
N LEU A 50 4.23 -1.68 6.56
CA LEU A 50 4.51 -2.40 7.81
C LEU A 50 5.77 -1.85 8.48
N ARG A 51 5.77 -1.89 9.82
CA ARG A 51 6.96 -1.61 10.63
C ARG A 51 8.00 -2.73 10.49
N ASP A 52 7.53 -3.97 10.48
CA ASP A 52 8.34 -5.17 10.32
C ASP A 52 7.72 -6.04 9.23
N PRO A 53 8.13 -5.84 7.97
CA PRO A 53 7.61 -6.61 6.85
C PRO A 53 8.03 -8.08 6.86
N ALA A 54 9.17 -8.40 7.47
CA ALA A 54 9.73 -9.75 7.49
C ALA A 54 9.01 -10.65 8.50
N ALA A 55 8.56 -10.08 9.63
CA ALA A 55 7.82 -10.83 10.64
C ALA A 55 6.43 -11.25 10.15
N HIS A 56 5.74 -10.40 9.38
CA HIS A 56 4.33 -10.60 9.02
C HIS A 56 3.95 -10.08 7.62
N PRO A 57 4.57 -10.55 6.54
CA PRO A 57 4.31 -10.07 5.19
C PRO A 57 2.85 -10.25 4.74
N GLU A 58 2.18 -11.30 5.23
CA GLU A 58 0.78 -11.60 4.94
C GLU A 58 -0.21 -10.57 5.49
N HIS A 59 0.16 -9.84 6.54
CA HIS A 59 -0.71 -8.86 7.18
C HIS A 59 -1.12 -7.75 6.22
N VAL A 60 -0.25 -7.34 5.28
CA VAL A 60 -0.64 -6.27 4.35
C VAL A 60 -1.60 -6.73 3.28
N TYR A 61 -1.44 -7.96 2.80
CA TYR A 61 -2.40 -8.52 1.86
C TYR A 61 -3.76 -8.71 2.51
N MET A 62 -3.79 -9.18 3.77
CA MET A 62 -5.02 -9.29 4.54
C MET A 62 -5.68 -7.92 4.75
N GLU A 63 -4.90 -6.91 5.15
CA GLU A 63 -5.41 -5.55 5.32
C GLU A 63 -5.97 -4.99 4.01
N ALA A 64 -5.22 -5.09 2.91
CA ALA A 64 -5.65 -4.60 1.61
C ALA A 64 -6.93 -5.32 1.12
N HIS A 65 -7.06 -6.62 1.37
CA HIS A 65 -8.27 -7.38 1.05
C HIS A 65 -9.50 -6.80 1.76
N PHE A 66 -9.43 -6.64 3.09
CA PHE A 66 -10.53 -6.08 3.87
C PHE A 66 -10.81 -4.62 3.55
N HIS A 67 -9.77 -3.79 3.38
CA HIS A 67 -9.92 -2.38 3.03
C HIS A 67 -10.63 -2.20 1.68
N ARG A 68 -10.32 -3.04 0.69
CA ARG A 68 -11.02 -3.05 -0.59
C ARG A 68 -12.49 -3.44 -0.45
N ALA A 69 -12.79 -4.47 0.36
CA ALA A 69 -14.16 -4.87 0.64
C ALA A 69 -14.96 -3.73 1.28
N VAL A 70 -14.36 -3.05 2.25
CA VAL A 70 -14.98 -1.92 2.96
C VAL A 70 -15.10 -0.67 2.07
N THR A 71 -14.14 -0.40 1.19
CA THR A 71 -14.21 0.70 0.22
C THR A 71 -15.44 0.58 -0.68
N ARG A 72 -15.83 -0.64 -1.06
CA ARG A 72 -17.03 -0.91 -1.88
C ARG A 72 -18.34 -0.60 -1.15
N LEU A 73 -18.33 -0.51 0.17
CA LEU A 73 -19.49 -0.13 0.97
C LEU A 73 -19.75 1.39 0.97
N GLY A 74 -18.83 2.21 0.47
CA GLY A 74 -19.03 3.66 0.35
C GLY A 74 -19.13 4.40 1.69
N ILE A 75 -18.46 3.90 2.73
CA ILE A 75 -18.50 4.52 4.07
C ILE A 75 -17.70 5.84 4.06
N ASN A 76 -18.37 6.96 4.34
CA ASN A 76 -17.84 8.32 4.20
C ASN A 76 -16.55 8.64 4.98
N HIS A 77 -16.22 7.86 6.01
CA HIS A 77 -15.04 8.10 6.86
C HIS A 77 -13.88 7.15 6.57
N ILE A 78 -14.02 6.28 5.57
CA ILE A 78 -12.99 5.33 5.19
C ILE A 78 -12.41 5.79 3.87
N ALA A 79 -11.13 6.17 3.90
CA ALA A 79 -10.42 6.60 2.71
C ALA A 79 -10.43 5.44 1.68
N PRO A 80 -10.77 5.69 0.41
CA PRO A 80 -10.92 4.61 -0.55
C PRO A 80 -9.56 4.06 -0.98
N LEU A 81 -9.44 2.74 -1.04
CA LEU A 81 -8.26 2.07 -1.61
C LEU A 81 -8.21 2.30 -3.13
N ARG A 82 -7.14 2.95 -3.60
CA ARG A 82 -6.89 3.26 -5.02
C ARG A 82 -6.00 2.26 -5.72
N GLY A 83 -5.11 1.63 -4.97
CA GLY A 83 -4.21 0.63 -5.51
C GLY A 83 -3.42 -0.04 -4.40
N ILE A 84 -2.86 -1.19 -4.75
CA ILE A 84 -1.94 -1.96 -3.96
C ILE A 84 -0.62 -1.95 -4.72
N TYR A 85 0.45 -1.55 -4.05
CA TYR A 85 1.79 -1.68 -4.57
C TYR A 85 2.56 -2.66 -3.69
N THR A 86 3.49 -3.43 -4.26
CA THR A 86 4.46 -4.24 -3.52
C THR A 86 5.84 -3.90 -4.02
N SER A 87 6.69 -3.25 -3.23
CA SER A 87 8.14 -3.31 -3.50
C SER A 87 8.62 -4.65 -2.97
N ILE A 88 8.98 -5.55 -3.87
CA ILE A 88 9.90 -6.62 -3.53
C ILE A 88 11.25 -6.08 -3.97
N GLU A 89 11.99 -5.47 -3.05
CA GLU A 89 13.42 -5.31 -3.26
C GLU A 89 13.99 -6.72 -3.03
N GLU A 90 14.31 -7.45 -4.11
CA GLU A 90 15.13 -8.67 -4.05
C GLU A 90 16.56 -8.24 -3.69
N ASP A 91 16.75 -7.72 -2.47
CA ASP A 91 18.07 -7.52 -1.89
C ASP A 91 18.34 -8.72 -1.00
N THR A 92 19.40 -9.45 -1.35
CA THR A 92 19.80 -10.80 -0.91
C THR A 92 19.98 -11.05 0.60
N ASP A 93 19.48 -10.18 1.48
CA ASP A 93 19.56 -10.39 2.94
C ASP A 93 18.40 -9.77 3.76
N SER A 94 17.37 -9.17 3.16
CA SER A 94 16.23 -8.63 3.91
C SER A 94 15.04 -8.31 3.01
N ASP A 95 14.06 -9.22 2.96
CA ASP A 95 12.79 -9.01 2.26
C ASP A 95 12.02 -7.81 2.83
N THR A 96 12.24 -6.63 2.25
CA THR A 96 11.57 -5.40 2.69
C THR A 96 10.31 -5.21 1.84
N TYR A 97 9.18 -5.74 2.32
CA TYR A 97 7.88 -5.56 1.66
C TYR A 97 7.32 -4.16 1.94
N LYS A 98 7.38 -3.24 0.97
CA LYS A 98 6.54 -2.02 1.02
C LYS A 98 5.25 -2.35 0.32
N VAL A 99 4.29 -2.86 1.08
CA VAL A 99 2.91 -2.93 0.60
C VAL A 99 2.18 -1.69 1.03
N ALA A 100 1.52 -1.02 0.09
CA ALA A 100 1.00 0.32 0.27
C ALA A 100 -0.48 0.40 -0.10
N THR A 101 -1.35 0.77 0.84
CA THR A 101 -2.75 1.11 0.54
C THR A 101 -2.85 2.57 0.14
N VAL A 102 -2.97 2.83 -1.15
CA VAL A 102 -3.03 4.18 -1.70
C VAL A 102 -4.41 4.78 -1.44
N SER A 103 -4.55 5.77 -0.55
CA SER A 103 -5.86 6.33 -0.20
C SER A 103 -5.94 7.85 -0.32
N LYS A 104 -7.06 8.40 -0.79
CA LYS A 104 -7.29 9.85 -0.92
C LYS A 104 -7.78 10.42 0.42
N LYS A 105 -7.08 11.44 0.93
CA LYS A 105 -7.51 12.24 2.10
C LYS A 105 -8.83 12.98 1.86
#